data_AF-A0A7Y2DFX5-F1
#
_entry.id   AF-A0A7Y2DFX5-F1
#
_cell.length_a   1.000
_cell.length_b   1.000
_cell.length_c   1.000
_cell.angle_alpha   90.00
_cell.angle_beta   90.00
_cell.angle_gamma   90.00
#
_symmetry.space_group_name_H-M   'P 1'
#
loop_
_entity.id
_entity.type
_entity.pdbx_description
1 polymer ?
#
loop_
_entity_poly.entity_id
_entity_poly.type
_entity_poly.pdbx_seq_one_letter_code
_entity_poly.pdbx_strand_id
1 'polypeptide(L)'
;METVKKIWTSVMNGTQKCSMVLVLVLTINSCSKSDSDPVIDDPEVEAPNITAIEPTSGMAGAEVTFTGTNFGSTASANTVTFNGVTATVNSASATQLIAVVPANATTGVVAVTVNGQKGQGPSFTVLPSGNAYDCSKNEITENTVWEDIDPGNAIDYIITCAISVKGNALLTIEPGVIIAFEGEESGIFASEGGGIKAIGTVT
;
A
#
# COMPACT_ATOMS: atom_id res chain seq x y z
N MET A 1 7.49 9.21 -43.26
CA MET A 1 6.12 9.79 -43.30
C MET A 1 5.27 8.87 -44.18
N GLU A 2 4.01 8.64 -43.83
CA GLU A 2 2.97 7.93 -44.60
C GLU A 2 2.61 6.46 -44.26
N THR A 3 2.91 5.98 -43.05
CA THR A 3 2.34 4.73 -42.49
C THR A 3 0.89 4.86 -41.97
N VAL A 4 0.09 5.84 -42.44
CA VAL A 4 -1.26 6.11 -41.89
C VAL A 4 -2.35 6.14 -42.96
N LYS A 5 -1.97 6.07 -44.25
CA LYS A 5 -2.88 6.35 -45.38
C LYS A 5 -3.72 5.17 -45.87
N LYS A 6 -3.61 3.98 -45.27
CA LYS A 6 -4.26 2.75 -45.80
C LYS A 6 -5.26 2.06 -44.87
N ILE A 7 -5.53 2.60 -43.69
CA ILE A 7 -6.56 2.06 -42.76
C ILE A 7 -7.83 2.95 -42.75
N TRP A 8 -7.80 4.11 -43.41
CA TRP A 8 -8.94 5.03 -43.54
C TRP A 8 -9.89 4.72 -44.70
N THR A 9 -10.01 3.44 -45.10
CA THR A 9 -10.89 3.00 -46.20
C THR A 9 -11.94 1.98 -45.72
N SER A 10 -12.47 2.15 -44.51
CA SER A 10 -13.69 1.45 -44.08
C SER A 10 -14.53 2.19 -43.02
N VAL A 11 -14.48 3.54 -42.98
CA VAL A 11 -15.31 4.35 -42.05
C VAL A 11 -15.98 5.57 -42.72
N MET A 12 -15.86 5.78 -44.05
CA MET A 12 -16.55 6.91 -44.71
C MET A 12 -17.32 6.53 -45.97
N ASN A 13 -18.34 5.68 -45.80
CA ASN A 13 -19.50 5.66 -46.69
C ASN A 13 -20.74 6.11 -45.90
N GLY A 14 -20.73 7.37 -45.48
CA GLY A 14 -21.90 8.09 -44.97
C GLY A 14 -21.99 9.41 -45.72
N THR A 15 -22.62 9.39 -46.89
CA THR A 15 -22.79 10.56 -47.76
C THR A 15 -23.61 11.64 -47.07
N GLN A 16 -22.95 12.70 -46.60
CA GLN A 16 -23.58 13.96 -46.21
C GLN A 16 -23.17 15.04 -47.22
N LYS A 17 -23.96 15.18 -48.28
CA LYS A 17 -23.87 16.33 -49.19
C LYS A 17 -24.75 17.45 -48.62
N CYS A 18 -24.14 18.38 -47.88
CA CYS A 18 -24.72 19.70 -47.68
C CYS A 18 -24.50 20.54 -48.95
N SER A 19 -25.57 20.91 -49.67
CA SER A 19 -25.53 22.06 -50.58
C SER A 19 -26.92 22.67 -50.75
N MET A 20 -26.98 23.96 -50.41
CA MET A 20 -27.90 25.05 -50.78
C MET A 20 -29.39 24.75 -51.09
N VAL A 21 -30.23 25.47 -50.33
CA VAL A 21 -31.39 26.31 -50.75
C VAL A 21 -32.30 25.77 -51.86
N LEU A 22 -33.60 25.59 -51.55
CA LEU A 22 -34.78 26.21 -52.21
C LEU A 22 -36.07 25.38 -51.96
N VAL A 23 -37.03 25.99 -51.24
CA VAL A 23 -38.50 25.93 -51.44
C VAL A 23 -39.24 24.57 -51.32
N LEU A 24 -40.05 24.49 -50.26
CA LEU A 24 -41.50 24.20 -50.27
C LEU A 24 -41.99 22.76 -50.60
N VAL A 25 -42.60 22.17 -49.55
CA VAL A 25 -43.87 21.41 -49.55
C VAL A 25 -43.88 19.87 -49.64
N LEU A 26 -44.61 19.33 -48.65
CA LEU A 26 -45.37 18.06 -48.53
C LEU A 26 -44.66 16.74 -48.14
N THR A 27 -44.86 16.41 -46.86
CA THR A 27 -45.17 15.11 -46.25
C THR A 27 -44.52 13.86 -46.81
N ILE A 28 -43.48 13.36 -46.11
CA ILE A 28 -43.05 11.96 -46.17
C ILE A 28 -42.78 11.39 -44.78
N ASN A 29 -43.27 10.16 -44.60
CA ASN A 29 -43.19 9.30 -43.42
C ASN A 29 -41.87 9.43 -42.64
N SER A 30 -41.99 9.81 -41.37
CA SER A 30 -40.94 9.62 -40.38
C SER A 30 -40.78 8.11 -40.14
N CYS A 31 -39.82 7.50 -40.82
CA CYS A 31 -39.36 6.16 -40.52
C CYS A 31 -38.25 6.30 -39.47
N SER A 32 -38.59 6.09 -38.20
CA SER A 32 -37.60 5.98 -37.12
C SER A 32 -36.79 4.72 -37.38
N LYS A 33 -35.64 4.86 -38.03
CA LYS A 33 -34.60 3.84 -37.91
C LYS A 33 -34.14 3.90 -36.45
N SER A 34 -34.66 2.97 -35.65
CA SER A 34 -33.99 2.56 -34.43
C SER A 34 -32.76 1.80 -34.88
N ASP A 35 -31.71 2.54 -35.23
CA ASP A 35 -30.37 1.99 -35.35
C ASP A 35 -29.97 1.65 -33.91
N SER A 36 -30.20 0.39 -33.52
CA SER A 36 -29.58 -0.18 -32.34
C SER A 36 -28.09 -0.28 -32.67
N ASP A 37 -27.34 0.76 -32.27
CA ASP A 37 -25.88 0.76 -32.33
C ASP A 37 -25.34 -0.54 -31.72
N PRO A 38 -24.31 -1.17 -32.31
CA PRO A 38 -23.65 -2.30 -31.69
C PRO A 38 -23.07 -1.84 -30.35
N VAL A 39 -23.52 -2.45 -29.25
CA VAL A 39 -22.90 -2.29 -27.93
C VAL A 39 -21.47 -2.83 -28.07
N ILE A 40 -20.50 -1.93 -28.25
CA ILE A 40 -19.10 -2.24 -28.01
C ILE A 40 -19.01 -2.31 -26.49
N ASP A 41 -18.99 -3.53 -25.93
CA ASP A 41 -18.66 -3.74 -24.52
C ASP A 41 -17.23 -3.21 -24.31
N ASP A 42 -17.12 -1.96 -23.86
CA ASP A 42 -15.86 -1.39 -23.36
C ASP A 42 -15.43 -2.26 -22.18
N PRO A 43 -14.21 -2.84 -22.19
CA PRO A 43 -13.78 -3.69 -21.09
C PRO A 43 -13.86 -2.90 -19.79
N GLU A 44 -14.78 -3.30 -18.92
CA GLU A 44 -14.94 -2.73 -17.59
C GLU A 44 -13.62 -2.91 -16.83
N VAL A 45 -12.88 -1.81 -16.66
CA VAL A 45 -11.61 -1.83 -15.93
C VAL A 45 -11.95 -1.82 -14.45
N GLU A 46 -11.93 -3.00 -13.83
CA GLU A 46 -12.16 -3.12 -12.39
C GLU A 46 -11.03 -2.44 -11.59
N ALA A 47 -11.41 -1.76 -10.50
CA ALA A 47 -10.44 -1.20 -9.58
C ALA A 47 -9.70 -2.32 -8.82
N PRO A 48 -8.42 -2.11 -8.47
CA PRO A 48 -7.71 -2.95 -7.52
C PRO A 48 -8.49 -3.07 -6.21
N ASN A 49 -8.60 -4.28 -5.66
CA ASN A 49 -9.17 -4.49 -4.33
C ASN A 49 -8.08 -5.02 -3.41
N ILE A 50 -7.82 -4.32 -2.30
CA ILE A 50 -6.76 -4.67 -1.35
C ILE A 50 -7.45 -5.24 -0.10
N THR A 51 -7.30 -6.54 0.12
CA THR A 51 -7.95 -7.23 1.23
C THR A 51 -7.09 -7.27 2.49
N ALA A 52 -5.77 -7.30 2.33
CA ALA A 52 -4.83 -7.35 3.46
C ALA A 52 -3.48 -6.73 3.10
N ILE A 53 -2.77 -6.27 4.12
CA ILE A 53 -1.37 -5.88 4.08
C ILE A 53 -0.66 -6.57 5.25
N GLU A 54 0.57 -7.04 5.01
CA GLU A 54 1.41 -7.64 6.04
C GLU A 54 2.88 -7.24 5.81
N PRO A 55 3.57 -6.67 6.81
CA PRO A 55 3.03 -6.23 8.11
C PRO A 55 2.06 -5.03 8.00
N THR A 56 1.30 -4.77 9.08
CA THR A 56 0.39 -3.60 9.18
C THR A 56 1.07 -2.35 9.76
N SER A 57 2.30 -2.51 10.27
CA SER A 57 3.19 -1.44 10.72
C SER A 57 4.59 -1.62 10.16
N GLY A 58 5.39 -0.57 10.23
CA GLY A 58 6.80 -0.64 9.92
C GLY A 58 7.46 0.71 9.70
N MET A 59 8.79 0.69 9.74
CA MET A 59 9.61 1.85 9.44
C MET A 59 9.70 2.11 7.94
N ALA A 60 10.16 3.30 7.56
CA ALA A 60 10.60 3.54 6.19
C ALA A 60 11.63 2.48 5.74
N GLY A 61 11.46 1.95 4.53
CA GLY A 61 12.28 0.87 4.00
C GLY A 61 11.76 -0.54 4.29
N ALA A 62 10.74 -0.71 5.15
CA ALA A 62 10.12 -2.02 5.37
C ALA A 62 9.44 -2.53 4.09
N GLU A 63 9.55 -3.83 3.84
CA GLU A 63 8.80 -4.50 2.77
C GLU A 63 7.41 -4.87 3.28
N VAL A 64 6.38 -4.50 2.53
CA VAL A 64 4.99 -4.79 2.83
C VAL A 64 4.39 -5.60 1.70
N THR A 65 3.84 -6.76 2.06
CA THR A 65 3.09 -7.63 1.16
C THR A 65 1.63 -7.20 1.15
N PHE A 66 1.11 -6.89 -0.03
CA PHE A 66 -0.28 -6.57 -0.27
C PHE A 66 -0.96 -7.78 -0.88
N THR A 67 -2.11 -8.17 -0.34
CA THR A 67 -2.95 -9.25 -0.89
C THR A 67 -4.28 -8.68 -1.34
N GLY A 68 -4.77 -9.14 -2.49
CA GLY A 68 -5.95 -8.58 -3.11
C GLY A 68 -6.31 -9.21 -4.45
N THR A 69 -7.00 -8.44 -5.28
CA THR A 69 -7.37 -8.78 -6.66
C THR A 69 -7.20 -7.58 -7.59
N ASN A 70 -7.17 -7.84 -8.90
CA ASN A 70 -7.07 -6.84 -9.97
C ASN A 70 -5.79 -6.00 -9.93
N PHE A 71 -4.71 -6.57 -9.40
CA PHE A 71 -3.38 -5.96 -9.49
C PHE A 71 -2.79 -6.18 -10.89
N GLY A 72 -1.90 -5.27 -11.29
CA GLY A 72 -1.08 -5.48 -12.48
C GLY A 72 -0.13 -6.66 -12.27
N SER A 73 0.05 -7.50 -13.29
CA SER A 73 0.91 -8.69 -13.20
C SER A 73 2.41 -8.39 -13.20
N THR A 74 2.81 -7.12 -13.32
CA THR A 74 4.20 -6.68 -13.26
C THR A 74 4.31 -5.50 -12.29
N ALA A 75 5.48 -5.35 -11.65
CA ALA A 75 5.71 -4.25 -10.71
C ALA A 75 5.43 -2.87 -11.34
N SER A 76 5.84 -2.67 -12.60
CA SER A 76 5.65 -1.41 -13.34
C SER A 76 4.20 -1.09 -13.71
N ALA A 77 3.29 -2.06 -13.65
CA ALA A 77 1.87 -1.86 -13.93
C ALA A 77 1.08 -1.35 -12.70
N ASN A 78 1.73 -1.24 -11.53
CA ASN A 78 1.11 -0.84 -10.28
C ASN A 78 1.75 0.44 -9.76
N THR A 79 0.92 1.37 -9.28
CA THR A 79 1.38 2.50 -8.46
C THR A 79 0.84 2.33 -7.04
N VAL A 80 1.74 2.09 -6.08
CA VAL A 80 1.38 1.93 -4.67
C VAL A 80 1.69 3.22 -3.92
N THR A 81 0.80 3.62 -3.01
CA THR A 81 0.99 4.79 -2.15
C THR A 81 0.69 4.45 -0.70
N PHE A 82 1.47 5.01 0.22
CA PHE A 82 1.23 5.01 1.67
C PHE A 82 0.81 6.42 2.08
N ASN A 83 -0.46 6.59 2.44
CA ASN A 83 -1.06 7.89 2.75
C ASN A 83 -0.74 8.98 1.69
N GLY A 84 -0.79 8.60 0.41
CA GLY A 84 -0.50 9.49 -0.72
C GLY A 84 0.98 9.61 -1.12
N VAL A 85 1.92 9.00 -0.39
CA VAL A 85 3.34 8.97 -0.75
C VAL A 85 3.64 7.73 -1.58
N THR A 86 4.17 7.93 -2.80
CA THR A 86 4.48 6.84 -3.73
C THR A 86 5.59 5.93 -3.21
N ALA A 87 5.32 4.63 -3.25
CA ALA A 87 6.24 3.55 -2.88
C ALA A 87 6.90 2.91 -4.11
N THR A 88 8.05 2.28 -3.88
CA THR A 88 8.65 1.37 -4.86
C THR A 88 7.94 0.02 -4.80
N VAL A 89 7.56 -0.53 -5.94
CA VAL A 89 7.00 -1.89 -6.06
C VAL A 89 8.12 -2.83 -6.50
N ASN A 90 8.43 -3.83 -5.69
CA ASN A 90 9.51 -4.80 -5.95
C ASN A 90 9.02 -5.95 -6.85
N SER A 91 7.81 -6.45 -6.59
CA SER A 91 7.21 -7.54 -7.36
C SER A 91 5.68 -7.41 -7.35
N ALA A 92 5.03 -7.98 -8.37
CA ALA A 92 3.58 -8.04 -8.44
C ALA A 92 3.09 -9.25 -9.23
N SER A 93 1.87 -9.65 -8.93
CA SER A 93 1.02 -10.62 -9.61
C SER A 93 -0.42 -10.09 -9.55
N ALA A 94 -1.38 -10.77 -10.17
CA ALA A 94 -2.78 -10.32 -10.16
C ALA A 94 -3.42 -10.26 -8.76
N THR A 95 -2.86 -10.97 -7.77
CA THR A 95 -3.44 -11.11 -6.42
C THR A 95 -2.50 -10.74 -5.28
N GLN A 96 -1.22 -10.49 -5.57
CA GLN A 96 -0.23 -10.13 -4.57
C GLN A 96 0.80 -9.17 -5.15
N LEU A 97 1.22 -8.16 -4.38
CA LEU A 97 2.36 -7.32 -4.70
C LEU A 97 3.20 -7.02 -3.45
N ILE A 98 4.48 -6.75 -3.64
CA ILE A 98 5.41 -6.35 -2.57
C ILE A 98 5.86 -4.93 -2.86
N ALA A 99 5.69 -4.04 -1.89
CA ALA A 99 6.11 -2.65 -1.99
C ALA A 99 6.90 -2.21 -0.75
N VAL A 100 7.77 -1.22 -0.93
CA VAL A 100 8.64 -0.69 0.13
C VAL A 100 8.06 0.60 0.71
N VAL A 101 7.95 0.68 2.03
CA VAL A 101 7.49 1.89 2.73
C VAL A 101 8.42 3.07 2.39
N PRO A 102 7.91 4.19 1.84
CA PRO A 102 8.75 5.29 1.43
C PRO A 102 9.27 6.12 2.62
N ALA A 103 10.41 6.80 2.44
CA ALA A 103 11.11 7.55 3.51
C ALA A 103 10.27 8.62 4.23
N ASN A 104 9.30 9.22 3.53
CA ASN A 104 8.44 10.28 4.08
C ASN A 104 6.99 9.80 4.22
N ALA A 105 6.76 8.49 4.31
CA ALA A 105 5.44 7.94 4.60
C ALA A 105 4.92 8.47 5.93
N THR A 106 3.60 8.61 6.03
CA THR A 106 2.91 8.89 7.30
C THR A 106 1.84 7.83 7.50
N THR A 107 1.47 7.59 8.76
CA THR A 107 0.39 6.65 9.10
C THR A 107 -0.89 7.03 8.38
N GLY A 108 -1.52 6.06 7.72
CA GLY A 108 -2.76 6.28 6.99
C GLY A 108 -3.06 5.19 5.98
N VAL A 109 -4.07 5.44 5.15
CA VAL A 109 -4.57 4.46 4.17
C VAL A 109 -3.53 4.17 3.10
N VAL A 110 -3.40 2.89 2.74
CA VAL A 110 -2.65 2.50 1.54
C VAL A 110 -3.56 2.51 0.32
N ALA A 111 -2.99 2.69 -0.86
CA ALA A 111 -3.73 2.58 -2.11
C ALA A 111 -2.88 2.02 -3.24
N VAL A 112 -3.54 1.30 -4.14
CA VAL A 112 -2.94 0.73 -5.36
C VAL A 112 -3.70 1.29 -6.56
N THR A 113 -2.99 1.80 -7.55
CA THR A 113 -3.56 2.27 -8.81
C THR A 113 -3.06 1.42 -9.97
N VAL A 114 -3.99 0.91 -10.79
CA VAL A 114 -3.72 0.09 -11.98
C VAL A 114 -4.58 0.62 -13.13
N ASN A 115 -3.98 0.90 -14.29
CA ASN A 115 -4.68 1.42 -15.48
C ASN A 115 -5.60 2.64 -15.19
N GLY A 116 -5.20 3.50 -14.25
CA GLY A 116 -5.97 4.67 -13.84
C GLY A 116 -7.08 4.41 -12.82
N GLN A 117 -7.35 3.15 -12.45
CA GLN A 117 -8.30 2.79 -11.42
C GLN A 117 -7.61 2.66 -10.06
N LYS A 118 -8.16 3.30 -9.03
CA LYS A 118 -7.57 3.34 -7.68
C LYS A 118 -8.37 2.49 -6.70
N GLY A 119 -7.71 1.51 -6.11
CA GLY A 119 -8.16 0.77 -4.94
C GLY A 119 -7.60 1.36 -3.65
N GLN A 120 -8.43 1.49 -2.61
CA GLN A 120 -7.97 1.80 -1.26
C GLN A 120 -7.94 0.52 -0.42
N GLY A 121 -6.93 0.40 0.44
CA GLY A 121 -6.75 -0.74 1.34
C GLY A 121 -6.81 -0.33 2.82
N PRO A 122 -6.36 -1.23 3.70
CA PRO A 122 -6.22 -0.96 5.13
C PRO A 122 -5.28 0.21 5.43
N SER A 123 -5.33 0.73 6.66
CA SER A 123 -4.33 1.69 7.14
C SER A 123 -3.03 0.99 7.51
N PHE A 124 -1.90 1.60 7.14
CA PHE A 124 -0.57 1.21 7.57
C PHE A 124 -0.05 2.19 8.62
N THR A 125 0.60 1.66 9.66
CA THR A 125 1.19 2.47 10.75
C THR A 125 2.68 2.67 10.49
N VAL A 126 3.09 3.92 10.23
CA VAL A 126 4.51 4.24 10.05
C VAL A 126 5.15 4.45 11.41
N LEU A 127 6.22 3.70 11.66
CA LEU A 127 6.97 3.78 12.92
C LEU A 127 8.10 4.83 12.85
N PRO A 128 8.38 5.54 13.96
CA PRO A 128 9.44 6.53 14.01
C PRO A 128 10.83 5.88 13.90
N SER A 129 11.69 6.42 13.04
CA SER A 129 13.04 5.85 12.86
C SER A 129 14.04 6.16 13.97
N GLY A 130 13.71 7.08 14.89
CA GLY A 130 14.58 7.48 16.00
C GLY A 130 14.68 6.44 17.12
N ASN A 131 13.75 5.49 17.17
CA ASN A 131 13.49 4.68 18.35
C ASN A 131 13.89 3.21 18.16
N ALA A 132 14.61 2.91 17.07
CA ALA A 132 15.11 1.57 16.80
C ALA A 132 16.16 1.16 17.84
N TYR A 133 15.98 -0.02 18.44
CA TYR A 133 16.95 -0.59 19.35
C TYR A 133 18.21 -1.04 18.59
N ASP A 134 19.39 -0.77 19.16
CA ASP A 134 20.66 -1.22 18.60
C ASP A 134 20.83 -2.73 18.78
N CYS A 135 20.55 -3.50 17.74
CA CYS A 135 20.68 -4.95 17.72
C CYS A 135 22.11 -5.48 17.91
N SER A 136 23.13 -4.60 17.88
CA SER A 136 24.48 -4.97 18.32
C SER A 136 24.54 -5.24 19.83
N LYS A 137 23.53 -4.80 20.58
CA LYS A 137 23.35 -5.00 22.03
C LYS A 137 22.23 -6.01 22.32
N ASN A 138 22.11 -7.04 21.48
CA ASN A 138 21.07 -8.06 21.61
C ASN A 138 21.26 -9.01 22.80
N GLU A 139 22.31 -8.85 23.62
CA GLU A 139 22.51 -9.60 24.86
C GLU A 139 22.55 -8.64 26.06
N ILE A 140 21.59 -8.80 26.99
CA ILE A 140 21.53 -8.06 28.25
C ILE A 140 22.17 -8.92 29.34
N THR A 141 23.39 -8.57 29.74
CA THR A 141 24.20 -9.30 30.74
C THR A 141 24.30 -8.60 32.09
N GLU A 142 23.78 -7.37 32.20
CA GLU A 142 23.69 -6.59 33.43
C GLU A 142 22.28 -6.00 33.57
N ASN A 143 21.91 -5.62 34.81
CA ASN A 143 20.62 -5.00 35.07
C ASN A 143 20.45 -3.74 34.21
N THR A 144 19.38 -3.71 33.44
CA THR A 144 19.08 -2.64 32.48
C THR A 144 17.69 -2.11 32.76
N VAL A 145 17.53 -0.78 32.70
CA VAL A 145 16.23 -0.11 32.82
C VAL A 145 15.90 0.51 31.47
N TRP A 146 14.69 0.25 30.99
CA TRP A 146 14.08 0.95 29.86
C TRP A 146 13.06 1.93 30.42
N GLU A 147 13.29 3.20 30.18
CA GLU A 147 12.49 4.34 30.64
C GLU A 147 11.61 4.83 29.49
N ASP A 148 10.53 5.54 29.80
CA ASP A 148 9.72 6.28 28.81
C ASP A 148 10.61 7.40 28.23
N ILE A 149 11.03 7.24 26.97
CA ILE A 149 11.92 8.18 26.29
C ILE A 149 11.14 9.19 25.46
N ASP A 150 9.91 8.87 25.06
CA ASP A 150 9.06 9.73 24.25
C ASP A 150 7.75 10.07 24.96
N PRO A 151 7.60 11.32 25.44
CA PRO A 151 6.46 11.69 26.27
C PRO A 151 5.12 11.51 25.54
N GLY A 152 4.21 10.77 26.17
CA GLY A 152 2.88 10.47 25.64
C GLY A 152 2.76 9.00 25.24
N ASN A 153 1.70 8.62 24.53
CA ASN A 153 1.50 7.23 24.10
C ASN A 153 2.29 6.90 22.82
N ALA A 154 3.52 7.42 22.67
CA ALA A 154 4.39 7.15 21.54
C ALA A 154 5.21 5.88 21.77
N ILE A 155 5.76 5.29 20.70
CA ILE A 155 6.57 4.07 20.80
C ILE A 155 7.99 4.45 21.24
N ASP A 156 8.47 3.92 22.35
CA ASP A 156 9.80 4.19 22.90
C ASP A 156 10.90 3.31 22.29
N TYR A 157 10.59 2.03 22.08
CA TYR A 157 11.58 1.06 21.59
C TYR A 157 10.99 0.24 20.45
N ILE A 158 11.66 0.24 19.30
CA ILE A 158 11.36 -0.64 18.18
C ILE A 158 12.41 -1.74 18.14
N ILE A 159 11.99 -2.96 18.46
CA ILE A 159 12.85 -4.14 18.51
C ILE A 159 12.77 -4.85 17.16
N THR A 160 13.91 -4.95 16.47
CA THR A 160 14.02 -5.59 15.14
C THR A 160 14.82 -6.89 15.16
N CYS A 161 15.16 -7.39 16.36
CA CYS A 161 15.98 -8.57 16.57
C CYS A 161 15.61 -9.29 17.87
N ALA A 162 16.13 -10.50 18.05
CA ALA A 162 16.01 -11.25 19.28
C ALA A 162 16.96 -10.70 20.35
N ILE A 163 16.42 -10.17 21.43
CA ILE A 163 17.17 -9.72 22.62
C ILE A 163 17.15 -10.84 23.66
N SER A 164 18.32 -11.25 24.13
CA SER A 164 18.49 -12.27 25.18
C SER A 164 18.93 -11.64 26.50
N VAL A 165 18.08 -11.69 27.53
CA VAL A 165 18.47 -11.39 28.91
C VAL A 165 19.13 -12.64 29.50
N LYS A 166 20.39 -12.53 29.90
CA LYS A 166 21.25 -13.66 30.31
C LYS A 166 21.72 -13.55 31.76
N GLY A 167 22.24 -14.66 32.29
CA GLY A 167 22.83 -14.70 33.63
C GLY A 167 21.81 -14.31 34.71
N ASN A 168 22.20 -13.48 35.67
CA ASN A 168 21.28 -12.96 36.68
C ASN A 168 20.77 -11.53 36.35
N ALA A 169 20.89 -11.10 35.09
CA ALA A 169 20.48 -9.77 34.67
C ALA A 169 18.95 -9.63 34.70
N LEU A 170 18.50 -8.44 35.06
CA LEU A 170 17.10 -8.05 35.06
C LEU A 170 16.88 -6.89 34.09
N LEU A 171 16.10 -7.11 33.03
CA LEU A 171 15.54 -6.02 32.24
C LEU A 171 14.29 -5.48 32.95
N THR A 172 14.34 -4.23 33.39
CA THR A 172 13.19 -3.53 33.99
C THR A 172 12.60 -2.58 32.97
N ILE A 173 11.31 -2.73 32.66
CA ILE A 173 10.54 -1.84 31.80
C ILE A 173 9.70 -0.96 32.72
N GLU A 174 9.97 0.34 32.72
CA GLU A 174 9.27 1.31 33.55
C GLU A 174 7.83 1.57 33.06
N PRO A 175 6.95 2.10 33.93
CA PRO A 175 5.59 2.44 33.52
C PRO A 175 5.59 3.51 32.43
N GLY A 176 4.71 3.35 31.43
CA GLY A 176 4.60 4.27 30.29
C GLY A 176 5.31 3.77 29.03
N VAL A 177 6.31 2.89 29.18
CA VAL A 177 7.09 2.40 28.04
C VAL A 177 6.23 1.59 27.06
N ILE A 178 6.23 2.00 25.80
CA ILE A 178 5.62 1.29 24.67
C ILE A 178 6.72 0.68 23.80
N ILE A 179 6.67 -0.64 23.65
CA ILE A 179 7.62 -1.41 22.84
C ILE A 179 6.88 -1.94 21.60
N ALA A 180 7.44 -1.67 20.43
CA ALA A 180 7.03 -2.28 19.17
C ALA A 180 8.03 -3.37 18.75
N PHE A 181 7.51 -4.42 18.14
CA PHE A 181 8.30 -5.53 17.61
C PHE A 181 8.11 -5.56 16.09
N GLU A 182 9.20 -5.58 15.36
CA GLU A 182 9.20 -5.51 13.90
C GLU A 182 10.05 -6.64 13.31
N GLY A 183 9.47 -7.42 12.41
CA GLY A 183 10.11 -8.58 11.78
C GLY A 183 9.94 -9.89 12.55
N GLU A 184 10.07 -11.01 11.83
CA GLU A 184 9.74 -12.35 12.30
C GLU A 184 10.60 -12.85 13.48
N GLU A 185 11.83 -12.35 13.59
CA GLU A 185 12.82 -12.75 14.61
C GLU A 185 12.93 -11.74 15.76
N SER A 186 12.05 -10.74 15.81
CA SER A 186 12.06 -9.74 16.87
C SER A 186 11.44 -10.29 18.16
N GLY A 187 12.06 -9.98 19.30
CA GLY A 187 11.54 -10.43 20.59
C GLY A 187 12.49 -10.16 21.75
N ILE A 188 11.99 -10.31 22.97
CA ILE A 188 12.79 -10.28 24.19
C ILE A 188 12.62 -11.61 24.90
N PHE A 189 13.74 -12.29 25.13
CA PHE A 189 13.81 -13.64 25.66
C PHE A 189 14.66 -13.64 26.92
N ALA A 190 14.15 -14.27 27.98
CA ALA A 190 14.94 -14.54 29.18
C ALA A 190 15.62 -15.92 29.06
N SER A 191 16.90 -15.98 29.39
CA SER A 191 17.73 -17.19 29.33
C SER A 191 18.69 -17.24 30.53
N GLU A 192 19.19 -18.44 30.87
CA GLU A 192 20.23 -18.65 31.89
C GLU A 192 20.01 -17.94 33.25
N GLY A 193 18.77 -17.85 33.73
CA GLY A 193 18.42 -17.19 35.00
C GLY A 193 18.09 -15.70 34.88
N GLY A 194 18.11 -15.15 33.66
CA GLY A 194 17.76 -13.77 33.37
C GLY A 194 16.28 -13.52 33.60
N GLY A 195 15.92 -12.26 33.85
CA GLY A 195 14.54 -11.87 34.16
C GLY A 195 14.07 -10.68 33.34
N ILE A 196 12.76 -10.62 33.11
CA ILE A 196 12.07 -9.45 32.57
C ILE A 196 11.08 -8.99 33.64
N LYS A 197 11.13 -7.71 34.02
CA LYS A 197 10.21 -7.07 34.94
C LYS A 197 9.51 -5.91 34.25
N ALA A 198 8.25 -6.11 33.86
CA ALA A 198 7.40 -5.03 33.37
C ALA A 198 6.60 -4.43 34.54
N ILE A 199 6.69 -3.11 34.71
CA ILE A 199 5.97 -2.38 35.76
C ILE A 199 4.78 -1.68 35.12
N GLY A 200 3.57 -2.18 35.38
CA GLY A 200 2.34 -1.57 34.88
C GLY A 200 2.02 -0.24 35.57
N THR A 201 1.39 0.67 34.84
CA THR A 201 0.69 1.84 35.39
C THR A 201 -0.65 1.39 35.99
N VAL A 202 -0.90 1.70 37.26
CA VAL A 202 -2.26 1.62 37.82
C VAL A 202 -3.07 2.79 37.26
N THR A 203 -4.13 2.47 36.52
CA THR A 203 -5.12 3.44 36.02
C THR A 203 -6.49 3.16 36.60
#